data_AF-A0A2U1JEV2-F1
#
_entry.id   AF-A0A2U1JEV2-F1
#
_cell.length_a   1.000
_cell.length_b   1.000
_cell.length_c   1.000
_cell.angle_alpha   90.00
_cell.angle_beta   90.00
_cell.angle_gamma   90.00
#
_symmetry.space_group_name_H-M   'P 1'
#
loop_
_entity.id
_entity.type
_entity.pdbx_description
1 polymer ?
#
loop_
_entity_poly.entity_id
_entity_poly.type
_entity_poly.pdbx_seq_one_letter_code
_entity_poly.pdbx_strand_id
1 'polypeptide(L)'
;MKNSINKIFRKTNHEEPLFIYKSTTIYPSDLESLSDGQWLQDPIIGFYYDYLEQKLDLQSSQIFLFQPSMAHLIAHAVDVESAREALPPEISQKEYAFLPTNNGNIHNTSGSHWSLLVYQKSKNLFRYYDSCYKTNLEATKIVVERMCILFNQPKASLIIETPTQQTNDYDCGIYTLLYTEALVERILKLKLLKTRVQQALTSSRSNNTNDIFRLNSRNISFNSEQSIQLQSNYIESHENLLEYCEYDIENNNSLNREIENAFDSRSNEESYDIDILVATYNSHKETMWDLTFYESISPLFKRREILELAKDKFIL
;
A
#
# COMPACT_ATOMS: atom_id res chain seq x y z
N MET A 1 14.91 16.16 -16.27
CA MET A 1 13.61 15.45 -16.43
C MET A 1 12.88 15.91 -17.69
N LYS A 2 12.43 17.17 -17.78
CA LYS A 2 11.76 17.73 -18.98
C LYS A 2 12.54 17.49 -20.29
N ASN A 3 13.85 17.68 -20.32
CA ASN A 3 14.67 17.40 -21.52
C ASN A 3 14.73 15.91 -21.91
N SER A 4 14.68 15.00 -20.93
CA SER A 4 14.70 13.55 -21.15
C SER A 4 13.35 13.05 -21.65
N ILE A 5 12.26 13.56 -21.03
CA ILE A 5 10.89 13.40 -21.47
C ILE A 5 10.82 13.91 -22.91
N ASN A 6 11.03 15.20 -23.18
CA ASN A 6 10.99 15.79 -24.53
C ASN A 6 11.80 15.05 -25.62
N LYS A 7 12.88 14.34 -25.27
CA LYS A 7 13.63 13.51 -26.22
C LYS A 7 12.84 12.26 -26.66
N ILE A 8 12.04 11.67 -25.78
CA ILE A 8 11.10 10.57 -26.06
C ILE A 8 9.98 11.06 -27.00
N PHE A 9 9.33 12.18 -26.66
CA PHE A 9 8.16 12.69 -27.39
C PHE A 9 8.45 13.26 -28.78
N ARG A 10 9.68 13.72 -29.03
CA ARG A 10 10.06 14.28 -30.35
C ARG A 10 9.92 13.30 -31.52
N LYS A 11 9.62 12.02 -31.27
CA LYS A 11 9.46 10.98 -32.29
C LYS A 11 8.12 10.23 -32.28
N THR A 12 7.23 10.48 -31.33
CA THR A 12 6.05 9.62 -31.09
C THR A 12 4.74 10.40 -31.22
N ASN A 13 3.75 9.81 -31.89
CA ASN A 13 2.39 10.36 -31.90
C ASN A 13 1.78 10.26 -30.50
N HIS A 14 1.14 11.32 -30.00
CA HIS A 14 0.57 11.36 -28.64
C HIS A 14 -0.59 10.37 -28.44
N GLU A 15 -1.18 9.87 -29.54
CA GLU A 15 -2.29 8.92 -29.54
C GLU A 15 -1.84 7.44 -29.53
N GLU A 16 -0.55 7.17 -29.73
CA GLU A 16 -0.02 5.80 -29.73
C GLU A 16 0.61 5.46 -28.37
N PRO A 17 0.42 4.23 -27.86
CA PRO A 17 1.08 3.81 -26.63
C PRO A 17 2.60 3.74 -26.84
N LEU A 18 3.36 4.20 -25.84
CA LEU A 18 4.82 4.07 -25.83
C LEU A 18 5.24 2.62 -25.58
N PHE A 19 4.60 1.95 -24.61
CA PHE A 19 4.80 0.54 -24.33
C PHE A 19 3.63 -0.01 -23.50
N ILE A 20 3.50 -1.34 -23.49
CA ILE A 20 2.60 -2.06 -22.61
C ILE A 20 3.45 -2.88 -21.65
N TYR A 21 3.22 -2.73 -20.35
CA TYR A 21 3.92 -3.47 -19.31
C TYR A 21 2.91 -4.19 -18.43
N LYS A 22 2.89 -5.53 -18.52
CA LYS A 22 1.85 -6.40 -17.93
C LYS A 22 0.44 -5.91 -18.27
N SER A 23 -0.29 -5.39 -17.29
CA SER A 23 -1.68 -4.95 -17.41
C SER A 23 -1.82 -3.48 -17.76
N THR A 24 -0.70 -2.74 -17.74
CA THR A 24 -0.69 -1.29 -17.85
C THR A 24 -0.19 -0.85 -19.24
N THR A 25 -0.97 -0.02 -19.92
CA THR A 25 -0.56 0.65 -21.17
C THR A 25 -0.08 2.05 -20.83
N ILE A 26 1.12 2.41 -21.28
CA ILE A 26 1.73 3.72 -21.02
C ILE A 26 1.72 4.56 -22.28
N TYR A 27 1.07 5.71 -22.20
CA TYR A 27 1.06 6.74 -23.22
C TYR A 27 2.11 7.80 -22.94
N PRO A 28 2.44 8.64 -23.94
CA PRO A 28 3.31 9.78 -23.74
C PRO A 28 2.81 10.67 -22.58
N SER A 29 1.53 11.05 -22.55
CA SER A 29 0.95 11.89 -21.48
C SER A 29 1.17 11.34 -20.07
N ASP A 30 1.17 10.01 -19.92
CA ASP A 30 1.38 9.38 -18.62
C ASP A 30 2.80 9.63 -18.13
N LEU A 31 3.81 9.52 -18.99
CA LEU A 31 5.19 9.84 -18.62
C LEU A 31 5.42 11.33 -18.33
N GLU A 32 4.62 12.23 -18.92
CA GLU A 32 4.67 13.65 -18.58
C GLU A 32 4.29 13.91 -17.12
N SER A 33 3.39 13.09 -16.57
CA SER A 33 2.96 13.15 -15.16
C SER A 33 4.09 12.90 -14.16
N LEU A 34 5.18 12.25 -14.58
CA LEU A 34 6.38 12.08 -13.76
C LEU A 34 7.20 13.37 -13.65
N SER A 35 6.95 14.39 -14.47
CA SER A 35 7.63 15.68 -14.37
C SER A 35 7.42 16.32 -13.00
N ASP A 36 8.43 17.05 -12.55
CA ASP A 36 8.32 17.86 -11.33
C ASP A 36 7.16 18.86 -11.43
N GLY A 37 6.36 18.94 -10.36
CA GLY A 37 5.15 19.76 -10.33
C GLY A 37 3.91 19.17 -11.04
N GLN A 38 3.88 17.87 -11.34
CA GLN A 38 2.73 17.22 -11.98
C GLN A 38 2.12 16.12 -11.10
N TRP A 39 0.80 15.97 -11.14
CA TRP A 39 0.08 14.88 -10.47
C TRP A 39 0.29 13.57 -11.21
N LEU A 40 0.65 12.51 -10.47
CA LEU A 40 0.70 11.17 -11.07
C LEU A 40 -0.69 10.75 -11.52
N GLN A 41 -0.71 10.14 -12.70
CA GLN A 41 -1.90 9.51 -13.27
C GLN A 41 -1.93 8.02 -12.93
N ASP A 42 -3.13 7.42 -13.00
CA ASP A 42 -3.38 6.00 -12.76
C ASP A 42 -2.39 5.08 -13.47
N PRO A 43 -2.05 5.28 -14.77
CA PRO A 43 -1.14 4.37 -15.47
C PRO A 43 0.27 4.36 -14.88
N ILE A 44 0.75 5.47 -14.31
CA ILE A 44 2.07 5.49 -13.67
C ILE A 44 2.07 4.74 -12.34
N ILE A 45 1.00 4.88 -11.56
CA ILE A 45 0.84 4.11 -10.31
C ILE A 45 0.75 2.62 -10.63
N GLY A 46 -0.08 2.27 -11.61
CA GLY A 46 -0.29 0.89 -12.04
C GLY A 46 0.98 0.24 -12.62
N PHE A 47 1.72 0.98 -13.44
CA PHE A 47 3.02 0.54 -13.96
C PHE A 47 4.02 0.26 -12.83
N TYR A 48 4.10 1.15 -11.83
CA TYR A 48 5.02 0.94 -10.72
C TYR A 48 4.62 -0.25 -9.85
N TYR A 49 3.31 -0.48 -9.64
CA TYR A 49 2.82 -1.66 -8.93
C TYR A 49 3.13 -2.95 -9.69
N ASP A 50 2.87 -2.97 -11.00
CA ASP A 50 3.25 -4.08 -11.89
C ASP A 50 4.77 -4.36 -11.83
N TYR A 51 5.57 -3.30 -11.71
CA TYR A 51 7.02 -3.39 -11.55
C TYR A 51 7.41 -3.98 -10.19
N LEU A 52 6.86 -3.48 -9.08
CA LEU A 52 7.12 -3.99 -7.73
C LEU A 52 6.75 -5.46 -7.61
N GLU A 53 5.60 -5.85 -8.16
CA GLU A 53 5.17 -7.25 -8.20
C GLU A 53 6.19 -8.17 -8.88
N GLN A 54 6.77 -7.73 -10.00
CA GLN A 54 7.80 -8.51 -10.71
C GLN A 54 9.14 -8.48 -9.96
N LYS A 55 9.59 -7.30 -9.54
CA LYS A 55 10.88 -7.08 -8.85
C LYS A 55 10.97 -7.92 -7.56
N LEU A 56 9.86 -8.00 -6.82
CA LEU A 56 9.81 -8.62 -5.49
C LEU A 56 9.17 -10.01 -5.47
N ASP A 57 8.83 -10.57 -6.64
CA ASP A 57 8.15 -11.88 -6.78
C ASP A 57 6.89 -11.98 -5.89
N LEU A 58 6.01 -10.98 -5.99
CA LEU A 58 4.82 -10.90 -5.13
C LEU A 58 3.78 -11.99 -5.44
N GLN A 59 3.87 -12.63 -6.61
CA GLN A 59 3.01 -13.77 -6.98
C GLN A 59 3.14 -14.91 -5.96
N SER A 60 4.38 -15.23 -5.57
CA SER A 60 4.72 -16.23 -4.56
C SER A 60 4.54 -15.73 -3.10
N SER A 61 4.18 -14.45 -2.93
CA SER A 61 4.00 -13.82 -1.64
C SER A 61 2.54 -13.87 -1.15
N GLN A 62 2.32 -13.36 0.07
CA GLN A 62 0.99 -13.19 0.66
C GLN A 62 0.47 -11.76 0.50
N ILE A 63 1.08 -10.98 -0.41
CA ILE A 63 0.76 -9.58 -0.67
C ILE A 63 0.07 -9.48 -2.03
N PHE A 64 -0.96 -8.64 -2.11
CA PHE A 64 -1.64 -8.24 -3.34
C PHE A 64 -1.60 -6.72 -3.48
N LEU A 65 -1.24 -6.22 -4.66
CA LEU A 65 -1.27 -4.81 -4.99
C LEU A 65 -2.46 -4.55 -5.93
N PHE A 66 -3.45 -3.80 -5.48
CA PHE A 66 -4.58 -3.41 -6.33
C PHE A 66 -4.13 -2.37 -7.34
N GLN A 67 -4.49 -2.59 -8.60
CA GLN A 67 -4.39 -1.56 -9.62
C GLN A 67 -5.33 -0.38 -9.29
N PRO A 68 -5.00 0.87 -9.65
CA PRO A 68 -5.87 2.02 -9.42
C PRO A 68 -7.29 1.83 -9.94
N SER A 69 -7.43 1.20 -11.12
CA SER A 69 -8.72 0.85 -11.72
C SER A 69 -9.56 -0.10 -10.85
N MET A 70 -8.91 -1.05 -10.17
CA MET A 70 -9.60 -1.97 -9.25
C MET A 70 -10.05 -1.24 -7.98
N ALA A 71 -9.21 -0.35 -7.43
CA ALA A 71 -9.57 0.46 -6.27
C ALA A 71 -10.75 1.41 -6.60
N HIS A 72 -10.73 2.03 -7.78
CA HIS A 72 -11.83 2.86 -8.28
C HIS A 72 -13.11 2.04 -8.52
N LEU A 73 -13.00 0.83 -9.10
CA LEU A 73 -14.13 -0.08 -9.26
C LEU A 73 -14.78 -0.38 -7.90
N ILE A 74 -13.97 -0.72 -6.89
CA ILE A 74 -14.48 -0.97 -5.53
C ILE A 74 -15.16 0.28 -4.99
N ALA A 75 -14.55 1.45 -5.08
CA ALA A 75 -15.11 2.69 -4.54
C ALA A 75 -16.45 3.09 -5.17
N HIS A 76 -16.69 2.75 -6.44
CA HIS A 76 -17.80 3.30 -7.23
C HIS A 76 -18.77 2.27 -7.83
N ALA A 77 -18.57 0.97 -7.60
CA ALA A 77 -19.53 -0.05 -8.03
C ALA A 77 -20.93 0.24 -7.49
N VAL A 78 -21.96 0.13 -8.33
CA VAL A 78 -23.36 0.23 -7.88
C VAL A 78 -23.67 -0.93 -6.95
N ASP A 79 -23.28 -2.13 -7.36
CA ASP A 79 -23.34 -3.34 -6.54
C ASP A 79 -21.91 -3.87 -6.29
N VAL A 80 -21.55 -3.95 -5.00
CA VAL A 80 -20.23 -4.42 -4.56
C VAL A 80 -20.04 -5.90 -4.86
N GLU A 81 -21.11 -6.71 -4.85
CA GLU A 81 -21.04 -8.13 -5.18
C GLU A 81 -20.71 -8.33 -6.66
N SER A 82 -21.30 -7.54 -7.55
CA SER A 82 -20.91 -7.51 -8.98
C SER A 82 -19.43 -7.13 -9.17
N ALA A 83 -18.87 -6.25 -8.33
CA ALA A 83 -17.44 -5.92 -8.39
C ALA A 83 -16.56 -7.12 -8.02
N ARG A 84 -17.01 -8.00 -7.11
CA ARG A 84 -16.30 -9.23 -6.73
C ARG A 84 -15.98 -10.11 -7.93
N GLU A 85 -16.91 -10.23 -8.89
CA GLU A 85 -16.73 -11.04 -10.09
C GLU A 85 -15.66 -10.49 -11.06
N ALA A 86 -15.49 -9.17 -11.06
CA ALA A 86 -14.49 -8.48 -11.89
C ALA A 86 -13.10 -8.42 -11.24
N LEU A 87 -12.98 -8.74 -9.95
CA LEU A 87 -11.74 -8.74 -9.20
C LEU A 87 -11.03 -10.10 -9.28
N PRO A 88 -9.69 -10.14 -9.32
CA PRO A 88 -8.95 -11.40 -9.31
C PRO A 88 -9.28 -12.30 -8.09
N PRO A 89 -9.66 -13.57 -8.28
CA PRO A 89 -10.10 -14.44 -7.18
C PRO A 89 -8.98 -14.74 -6.16
N GLU A 90 -7.72 -14.71 -6.59
CA GLU A 90 -6.54 -14.87 -5.73
C GLU A 90 -6.43 -13.82 -4.62
N ILE A 91 -7.10 -12.67 -4.71
CA ILE A 91 -7.14 -11.67 -3.63
C ILE A 91 -7.61 -12.32 -2.32
N SER A 92 -8.59 -13.23 -2.39
CA SER A 92 -9.13 -13.94 -1.23
C SER A 92 -8.10 -14.79 -0.48
N GLN A 93 -6.98 -15.15 -1.12
CA GLN A 93 -5.93 -16.00 -0.56
C GLN A 93 -4.76 -15.20 0.02
N LYS A 94 -4.79 -13.87 -0.11
CA LYS A 94 -3.68 -12.99 0.28
C LYS A 94 -3.89 -12.49 1.71
N GLU A 95 -2.79 -12.34 2.45
CA GLU A 95 -2.80 -11.83 3.83
C GLU A 95 -2.84 -10.30 3.85
N TYR A 96 -2.14 -9.67 2.90
CA TYR A 96 -2.05 -8.22 2.79
C TYR A 96 -2.59 -7.75 1.45
N ALA A 97 -3.39 -6.70 1.47
CA ALA A 97 -3.90 -6.02 0.30
C ALA A 97 -3.55 -4.53 0.37
N PHE A 98 -2.90 -4.01 -0.68
CA PHE A 98 -2.50 -2.61 -0.80
C PHE A 98 -3.35 -1.94 -1.88
N LEU A 99 -4.05 -0.86 -1.53
CA LEU A 99 -4.96 -0.15 -2.41
C LEU A 99 -4.53 1.31 -2.52
N PRO A 100 -4.18 1.80 -3.71
CA PRO A 100 -4.04 3.23 -3.94
C PRO A 100 -5.45 3.80 -4.03
N THR A 101 -5.87 4.57 -3.03
CA THR A 101 -7.20 5.19 -3.01
C THR A 101 -7.13 6.62 -3.52
N ASN A 102 -8.23 7.09 -4.11
CA ASN A 102 -8.37 8.41 -4.70
C ASN A 102 -9.73 9.01 -4.28
N ASN A 103 -9.81 10.33 -4.08
CA ASN A 103 -11.03 11.02 -3.67
C ASN A 103 -11.97 11.40 -4.84
N GLY A 104 -11.77 10.80 -6.01
CA GLY A 104 -12.63 10.94 -7.17
C GLY A 104 -14.05 10.47 -6.89
N ASN A 105 -15.00 11.00 -7.65
CA ASN A 105 -16.40 10.62 -7.55
C ASN A 105 -17.11 10.79 -8.90
N ILE A 106 -18.41 10.52 -8.93
CA ILE A 106 -19.23 10.60 -10.16
C ILE A 106 -19.21 11.98 -10.85
N HIS A 107 -18.87 13.06 -10.14
CA HIS A 107 -18.77 14.42 -10.67
C HIS A 107 -17.33 14.84 -11.00
N ASN A 108 -16.33 14.21 -10.36
CA ASN A 108 -14.91 14.42 -10.61
C ASN A 108 -14.19 13.07 -10.61
N THR A 109 -14.22 12.37 -11.74
CA THR A 109 -13.73 10.98 -11.83
C THR A 109 -12.22 10.85 -11.67
N SER A 110 -11.44 11.91 -11.90
CA SER A 110 -9.99 11.90 -11.66
C SER A 110 -9.61 12.05 -10.19
N GLY A 111 -10.53 12.58 -9.38
CA GLY A 111 -10.22 13.10 -8.06
C GLY A 111 -9.15 14.19 -8.09
N SER A 112 -8.57 14.44 -6.92
CA SER A 112 -7.53 15.44 -6.68
C SER A 112 -6.43 14.97 -5.73
N HIS A 113 -6.57 13.80 -5.11
CA HIS A 113 -5.63 13.35 -4.09
C HIS A 113 -5.53 11.83 -4.03
N TRP A 114 -4.29 11.33 -3.88
CA TRP A 114 -3.98 9.93 -3.66
C TRP A 114 -3.62 9.67 -2.21
N SER A 115 -4.00 8.51 -1.70
CA SER A 115 -3.49 7.96 -0.44
C SER A 115 -3.35 6.44 -0.55
N LEU A 116 -2.83 5.81 0.51
CA LEU A 116 -2.64 4.35 0.56
C LEU A 116 -3.50 3.75 1.67
N LEU A 117 -4.28 2.73 1.31
CA LEU A 117 -4.98 1.86 2.23
C LEU A 117 -4.32 0.48 2.23
N VAL A 118 -3.98 -0.04 3.42
CA VAL A 118 -3.41 -1.38 3.60
C VAL A 118 -4.33 -2.21 4.47
N TYR A 119 -4.80 -3.34 3.96
CA TYR A 119 -5.59 -4.31 4.71
C TYR A 119 -4.72 -5.49 5.15
N GLN A 120 -4.83 -5.87 6.41
CA GLN A 120 -4.28 -7.10 6.98
C GLN A 120 -5.43 -8.05 7.35
N LYS A 121 -5.53 -9.16 6.61
CA LYS A 121 -6.64 -10.11 6.72
C LYS A 121 -6.69 -10.81 8.07
N SER A 122 -5.57 -11.31 8.60
CA SER A 122 -5.58 -12.09 9.85
C SER A 122 -6.03 -11.28 11.07
N LYS A 123 -5.87 -9.95 11.01
CA LYS A 123 -6.26 -9.02 12.08
C LYS A 123 -7.56 -8.28 11.78
N ASN A 124 -8.10 -8.47 10.56
CA ASN A 124 -9.21 -7.71 10.03
C ASN A 124 -9.07 -6.19 10.29
N LEU A 125 -7.91 -5.69 9.88
CA LEU A 125 -7.40 -4.37 10.23
C LEU A 125 -6.97 -3.63 8.97
N PHE A 126 -7.44 -2.40 8.84
CA PHE A 126 -7.01 -1.46 7.82
C PHE A 126 -6.07 -0.42 8.42
N ARG A 127 -5.08 0.00 7.64
CA ARG A 127 -4.17 1.12 7.93
C ARG A 127 -4.22 2.10 6.80
N TYR A 128 -4.44 3.36 7.15
CA TYR A 128 -4.60 4.47 6.23
C TYR A 128 -3.41 5.40 6.31
N TYR A 129 -2.71 5.58 5.19
CA TYR A 129 -1.56 6.45 5.06
C TYR A 129 -1.89 7.59 4.11
N ASP A 130 -1.82 8.82 4.60
CA ASP A 130 -2.12 10.02 3.83
C ASP A 130 -1.03 11.06 4.03
N SER A 131 -0.47 11.53 2.92
CA SER A 131 0.53 12.59 2.88
C SER A 131 -0.07 13.99 3.00
N CYS A 132 -1.40 14.15 2.99
CA CYS A 132 -2.10 15.43 3.13
C CYS A 132 -3.24 15.36 4.16
N TYR A 133 -2.89 15.24 5.45
CA TYR A 133 -3.75 15.49 6.61
C TYR A 133 -5.17 14.90 6.53
N LYS A 134 -5.30 13.64 6.11
CA LYS A 134 -6.59 12.90 6.03
C LYS A 134 -7.56 13.42 4.95
N THR A 135 -7.07 14.16 3.96
CA THR A 135 -7.87 14.69 2.84
C THR A 135 -8.66 13.60 2.10
N ASN A 136 -8.14 12.37 2.04
CA ASN A 136 -8.81 11.24 1.38
C ASN A 136 -9.56 10.29 2.33
N LEU A 137 -9.80 10.68 3.59
CA LEU A 137 -10.31 9.75 4.60
C LEU A 137 -11.73 9.28 4.32
N GLU A 138 -12.64 10.18 3.94
CA GLU A 138 -14.04 9.82 3.71
C GLU A 138 -14.20 8.88 2.51
N ALA A 139 -13.52 9.17 1.39
CA ALA A 139 -13.49 8.27 0.25
C ALA A 139 -12.86 6.92 0.61
N THR A 140 -11.85 6.92 1.48
CA THR A 140 -11.22 5.68 1.95
C THR A 140 -12.12 4.86 2.88
N LYS A 141 -12.94 5.48 3.74
CA LYS A 141 -13.91 4.74 4.57
C LYS A 141 -14.92 3.98 3.72
N ILE A 142 -15.40 4.58 2.64
CA ILE A 142 -16.26 3.90 1.65
C ILE A 142 -15.54 2.67 1.10
N VAL A 143 -14.26 2.78 0.74
CA VAL A 143 -13.47 1.64 0.27
C VAL A 143 -13.34 0.56 1.35
N VAL A 144 -13.14 0.94 2.62
CA VAL A 144 -13.06 0.01 3.77
C VAL A 144 -14.36 -0.79 3.93
N GLU A 145 -15.51 -0.12 3.92
CA GLU A 145 -16.84 -0.75 4.01
C GLU A 145 -17.03 -1.77 2.88
N ARG A 146 -16.76 -1.34 1.64
CA ARG A 146 -16.93 -2.20 0.48
C ARG A 146 -15.96 -3.38 0.47
N MET A 147 -14.73 -3.17 0.94
CA MET A 147 -13.78 -4.25 1.17
C MET A 147 -14.25 -5.23 2.25
N CYS A 148 -14.91 -4.75 3.30
CA CYS A 148 -15.51 -5.62 4.31
C CYS A 148 -16.61 -6.51 3.71
N ILE A 149 -17.48 -5.96 2.84
CA ILE A 149 -18.45 -6.75 2.07
C ILE A 149 -17.73 -7.79 1.20
N LEU A 150 -16.73 -7.35 0.42
CA LEU A 150 -15.91 -8.23 -0.43
C LEU A 150 -15.16 -9.32 0.36
N PHE A 151 -14.93 -9.17 1.65
CA PHE A 151 -14.29 -10.20 2.48
C PHE A 151 -15.22 -10.87 3.48
N ASN A 152 -16.53 -10.62 3.39
CA ASN A 152 -17.55 -11.11 4.32
C ASN A 152 -17.18 -10.81 5.78
N GLN A 153 -16.71 -9.59 6.04
CA GLN A 153 -16.34 -9.10 7.37
C GLN A 153 -17.41 -8.11 7.85
N PRO A 154 -18.05 -8.33 9.02
CA PRO A 154 -19.10 -7.44 9.53
C PRO A 154 -18.56 -6.19 10.25
N LYS A 155 -17.27 -6.18 10.61
CA LYS A 155 -16.64 -5.13 11.42
C LYS A 155 -15.18 -5.05 11.05
N ALA A 156 -14.58 -3.88 11.01
CA ALA A 156 -13.13 -3.75 10.86
C ALA A 156 -12.58 -2.58 11.66
N SER A 157 -11.31 -2.68 12.04
CA SER A 157 -10.59 -1.55 12.63
C SER A 157 -9.90 -0.77 11.52
N LEU A 158 -9.92 0.56 11.60
CA LEU A 158 -9.21 1.47 10.72
C LEU A 158 -8.25 2.32 11.55
N ILE A 159 -6.96 2.10 11.35
CA ILE A 159 -5.94 2.93 11.96
C ILE A 159 -5.59 4.04 10.97
N ILE A 160 -5.62 5.28 11.46
CA ILE A 160 -5.08 6.42 10.75
C ILE A 160 -3.62 6.61 11.15
N GLU A 161 -2.73 6.33 10.21
CA GLU A 161 -1.30 6.50 10.37
C GLU A 161 -0.91 7.96 10.15
N THR A 162 0.21 8.37 10.74
CA THR A 162 0.72 9.74 10.69
C THR A 162 2.08 9.79 9.95
N PRO A 163 2.12 9.45 8.64
CA PRO A 163 3.37 9.49 7.88
C PRO A 163 3.84 10.94 7.65
N THR A 164 5.03 11.12 7.09
CA THR A 164 5.47 12.44 6.61
C THR A 164 4.43 13.08 5.70
N GLN A 165 4.23 14.39 5.90
CA GLN A 165 3.30 15.17 5.12
C GLN A 165 4.00 15.81 3.92
N GLN A 166 3.33 15.80 2.76
CA GLN A 166 3.83 16.47 1.57
C GLN A 166 3.91 17.98 1.81
N THR A 167 4.87 18.63 1.17
CA THR A 167 5.10 20.09 1.29
C THR A 167 4.58 20.88 0.08
N ASN A 168 3.98 20.18 -0.88
CA ASN A 168 3.39 20.72 -2.11
C ASN A 168 2.00 20.11 -2.34
N ASP A 169 1.35 20.39 -3.45
CA ASP A 169 0.01 19.90 -3.80
C ASP A 169 0.03 18.77 -4.85
N TYR A 170 1.20 18.23 -5.24
CA TYR A 170 1.31 17.32 -6.38
C TYR A 170 2.04 16.00 -6.17
N ASP A 171 2.73 15.81 -5.05
CA ASP A 171 3.49 14.59 -4.77
C ASP A 171 2.70 13.50 -4.05
N CYS A 172 1.40 13.66 -3.80
CA CYS A 172 0.57 12.67 -3.10
C CYS A 172 0.71 11.26 -3.69
N GLY A 173 0.65 11.13 -5.01
CA GLY A 173 0.85 9.85 -5.71
C GLY A 173 2.26 9.28 -5.52
N ILE A 174 3.29 10.13 -5.47
CA ILE A 174 4.67 9.68 -5.20
C ILE A 174 4.80 9.14 -3.77
N TYR A 175 4.20 9.82 -2.79
CA TYR A 175 4.15 9.34 -1.41
C TYR A 175 3.40 7.99 -1.32
N THR A 176 2.27 7.82 -2.01
CA THR A 176 1.58 6.52 -2.10
C THR A 176 2.52 5.41 -2.59
N LEU A 177 3.31 5.65 -3.64
CA LEU A 177 4.28 4.66 -4.14
C LEU A 177 5.41 4.38 -3.15
N LEU A 178 5.95 5.41 -2.49
CA LEU A 178 6.99 5.28 -1.47
C LEU A 178 6.51 4.45 -0.28
N TYR A 179 5.29 4.72 0.20
CA TYR A 179 4.68 3.99 1.31
C TYR A 179 4.47 2.52 0.93
N THR A 180 3.95 2.25 -0.26
CA THR A 180 3.76 0.89 -0.75
C THR A 180 5.08 0.12 -0.83
N GLU A 181 6.12 0.66 -1.49
CA GLU A 181 7.41 -0.03 -1.61
C GLU A 181 8.01 -0.31 -0.23
N ALA A 182 8.05 0.69 0.64
CA ALA A 182 8.62 0.58 1.99
C ALA A 182 7.95 -0.53 2.83
N LEU A 183 6.61 -0.55 2.84
CA LEU A 183 5.83 -1.51 3.62
C LEU A 183 5.95 -2.93 3.03
N VAL A 184 5.87 -3.06 1.70
CA VAL A 184 6.01 -4.35 1.02
C VAL A 184 7.39 -4.97 1.30
N GLU A 185 8.47 -4.21 1.10
CA GLU A 185 9.82 -4.70 1.37
C GLU A 185 10.00 -5.11 2.84
N ARG A 186 9.42 -4.35 3.77
CA ARG A 186 9.50 -4.67 5.19
C ARG A 186 8.71 -5.93 5.55
N ILE A 187 7.49 -6.11 5.04
CA ILE A 187 6.69 -7.32 5.25
C ILE A 187 7.46 -8.55 4.74
N LEU A 188 8.03 -8.48 3.52
CA LEU A 188 8.81 -9.58 2.95
C LEU A 188 10.06 -9.88 3.79
N LYS A 189 10.78 -8.85 4.23
CA LYS A 189 11.96 -8.99 5.10
C LYS A 189 11.61 -9.67 6.41
N LEU A 190 10.54 -9.25 7.09
CA LEU A 190 10.08 -9.83 8.35
C LEU A 190 9.66 -11.30 8.17
N LYS A 191 8.93 -11.61 7.09
CA LYS A 191 8.56 -13.00 6.78
C LYS A 191 9.80 -13.88 6.57
N LEU A 192 10.78 -13.40 5.80
CA LEU A 192 12.03 -14.12 5.58
C LEU A 192 12.81 -14.34 6.89
N LEU A 193 12.92 -13.30 7.72
CA LEU A 193 13.56 -13.37 9.02
C LEU A 193 12.89 -14.42 9.91
N LYS A 194 11.55 -14.43 9.98
CA LYS A 194 10.78 -15.39 10.76
C LYS A 194 11.00 -16.82 10.32
N THR A 195 10.98 -17.08 9.01
CA THR A 195 11.29 -18.41 8.47
C THR A 195 12.69 -18.87 8.85
N ARG A 196 13.69 -17.99 8.76
CA ARG A 196 15.08 -18.34 9.09
C ARG A 196 15.30 -18.56 10.59
N VAL A 197 14.71 -17.73 11.44
CA VAL A 197 14.76 -17.91 12.90
C VAL A 197 14.13 -19.25 13.27
N GLN A 198 12.96 -19.59 12.70
CA GLN A 198 12.31 -20.87 12.96
C GLN A 198 13.19 -22.06 12.52
N GLN A 199 13.83 -21.98 11.36
CA GLN A 199 14.77 -23.00 10.86
C GLN A 199 16.01 -23.15 11.75
N ALA A 200 16.55 -22.03 12.24
CA ALA A 200 17.71 -22.04 13.12
C ALA A 200 17.37 -22.66 14.49
N LEU A 201 16.19 -22.36 15.04
CA LEU A 201 15.69 -22.97 16.29
C LEU A 201 15.39 -24.46 16.16
N THR A 202 14.92 -24.94 15.00
CA THR A 202 14.74 -26.38 14.78
C THR A 202 16.07 -27.12 14.62
N SER A 203 17.07 -26.46 14.01
CA SER A 203 18.41 -27.03 13.81
C SER A 203 19.26 -27.04 15.09
N SER A 204 19.08 -26.08 16.00
CA SER A 204 19.75 -26.10 17.30
C SER A 204 19.23 -27.22 18.21
N ARG A 205 17.94 -27.54 18.12
CA ARG A 205 17.32 -28.65 18.89
C ARG A 205 17.72 -30.05 18.43
N SER A 206 18.25 -30.21 17.21
CA SER A 206 18.63 -31.51 16.65
C SER A 206 20.08 -31.94 16.94
N ASN A 207 20.82 -31.24 17.81
CA ASN A 207 22.24 -31.48 18.16
C ASN A 207 23.24 -31.47 16.98
N ASN A 208 22.84 -31.02 15.79
CA ASN A 208 23.72 -30.89 14.63
C ASN A 208 24.22 -29.44 14.49
N THR A 209 25.17 -29.06 15.35
CA THR A 209 25.70 -27.68 15.45
C THR A 209 26.34 -27.15 14.16
N ASN A 210 26.78 -28.04 13.27
CA ASN A 210 27.40 -27.67 11.99
C ASN A 210 26.41 -27.10 10.95
N ASP A 211 25.11 -27.37 11.08
CA ASP A 211 24.09 -26.91 10.11
C ASP A 211 23.56 -25.50 10.42
N ILE A 212 23.66 -25.04 11.68
CA ILE A 212 23.24 -23.69 12.10
C ILE A 212 23.99 -22.60 11.31
N PHE A 213 25.27 -22.84 11.02
CA PHE A 213 26.16 -21.86 10.38
C PHE A 213 26.08 -21.83 8.84
N ARG A 214 25.32 -22.75 8.22
CA ARG A 214 25.26 -22.91 6.75
C ARG A 214 23.96 -22.43 6.10
N LEU A 215 23.11 -21.67 6.79
CA LEU A 215 21.93 -21.04 6.19
C LEU A 215 22.33 -19.89 5.26
N ASN A 216 22.91 -20.24 4.11
CA ASN A 216 23.44 -19.32 3.12
C ASN A 216 22.52 -19.26 1.88
N SER A 217 21.84 -18.13 1.71
CA SER A 217 21.45 -17.57 0.40
C SER A 217 20.65 -16.28 0.63
N ARG A 218 21.29 -15.11 0.46
CA ARG A 218 20.77 -13.72 0.66
C ARG A 218 21.06 -13.05 2.02
N ASN A 219 22.33 -13.05 2.47
CA ASN A 219 22.92 -12.08 3.42
C ASN A 219 22.37 -11.98 4.88
N ILE A 220 21.72 -12.99 5.45
CA ILE A 220 21.43 -13.00 6.91
C ILE A 220 21.96 -14.30 7.49
N SER A 221 23.18 -14.26 8.02
CA SER A 221 23.83 -15.36 8.73
C SER A 221 23.64 -15.20 10.23
N PHE A 222 23.21 -16.27 10.91
CA PHE A 222 23.16 -16.31 12.37
C PHE A 222 24.45 -16.92 12.89
N ASN A 223 25.26 -16.11 13.57
CA ASN A 223 26.59 -16.52 14.03
C ASN A 223 26.57 -17.05 15.48
N SER A 224 25.42 -16.99 16.16
CA SER A 224 25.25 -17.49 17.53
C SER A 224 23.77 -17.63 17.93
N GLU A 225 23.46 -18.41 18.97
CA GLU A 225 22.11 -18.44 19.57
C GLU A 225 21.63 -17.05 20.02
N GLN A 226 22.55 -16.21 20.52
CA GLN A 226 22.25 -14.83 20.90
C GLN A 226 21.81 -13.98 19.69
N SER A 227 22.38 -14.22 18.50
CA SER A 227 21.94 -13.55 17.26
C SER A 227 20.55 -14.01 16.81
N ILE A 228 20.19 -15.27 17.07
CA ILE A 228 18.84 -15.80 16.81
C ILE A 228 17.85 -15.13 17.75
N GLN A 229 18.15 -15.07 19.06
CA GLN A 229 17.28 -14.45 20.05
C GLN A 229 17.05 -12.95 19.78
N LEU A 230 18.09 -12.21 19.39
CA LEU A 230 17.97 -10.80 19.01
C LEU A 230 17.03 -10.59 17.82
N GLN A 231 17.10 -11.46 16.81
CA GLN A 231 16.22 -11.41 15.65
C GLN A 231 14.80 -11.88 15.99
N SER A 232 14.63 -12.87 16.86
CA SER A 232 13.31 -13.25 17.41
C SER A 232 12.65 -12.07 18.11
N ASN A 233 13.37 -11.39 19.01
CA ASN A 233 12.87 -10.23 19.74
C ASN A 233 12.54 -9.07 18.77
N TYR A 234 13.34 -8.88 17.72
CA TYR A 234 13.06 -7.89 16.66
C TYR A 234 11.79 -8.23 15.89
N ILE A 235 11.57 -9.49 15.51
CA ILE A 235 10.33 -9.92 14.84
C ILE A 235 9.12 -9.69 15.75
N GLU A 236 9.22 -10.09 17.02
CA GLU A 236 8.14 -9.96 17.98
C GLU A 236 7.75 -8.49 18.22
N SER A 237 8.74 -7.59 18.37
CA SER A 237 8.48 -6.15 18.53
C SER A 237 7.85 -5.50 17.28
N HIS A 238 8.06 -6.08 16.11
CA HIS A 238 7.53 -5.58 14.84
C HIS A 238 6.18 -6.21 14.44
N GLU A 239 5.86 -7.44 14.86
CA GLU A 239 4.57 -8.12 14.62
C GLU A 239 3.49 -7.78 15.66
N ASN A 240 3.86 -7.63 16.93
CA ASN A 240 2.95 -7.37 18.07
C ASN A 240 2.84 -5.88 18.39
N LEU A 241 2.13 -5.12 17.56
CA LEU A 241 1.75 -3.73 17.91
C LEU A 241 0.30 -3.40 17.55
N LEU A 242 -0.62 -4.28 18.00
CA LEU A 242 -1.97 -3.85 18.38
C LEU A 242 -1.99 -3.21 19.79
N GLU A 243 -0.93 -3.39 20.58
CA GLU A 243 -1.00 -3.16 22.03
C GLU A 243 -0.74 -1.71 22.49
N TYR A 244 -0.59 -0.76 21.56
CA TYR A 244 -0.43 0.66 21.88
C TYR A 244 -1.18 1.58 20.91
N CYS A 245 -2.38 1.18 20.47
CA CYS A 245 -3.36 2.17 20.05
C CYS A 245 -3.99 2.74 21.32
N GLU A 246 -3.81 4.03 21.58
CA GLU A 246 -4.74 4.72 22.46
C GLU A 246 -6.09 4.71 21.74
N TYR A 247 -6.99 3.86 22.25
CA TYR A 247 -8.40 3.93 21.91
C TYR A 247 -8.92 5.23 22.53
N ASP A 248 -8.88 6.33 21.78
CA ASP A 248 -9.67 7.53 22.07
C ASP A 248 -11.16 7.23 21.79
N ILE A 249 -11.74 6.31 22.56
CA ILE A 249 -13.19 6.04 22.55
C ILE A 249 -13.95 7.26 23.12
N GLU A 250 -13.30 8.12 23.90
CA GLU A 250 -14.01 9.11 24.72
C GLU A 250 -14.12 10.54 24.16
N ASN A 251 -13.61 10.88 22.97
CA ASN A 251 -13.71 12.28 22.49
C ASN A 251 -14.16 12.54 21.05
N ASN A 252 -14.54 11.52 20.27
CA ASN A 252 -15.06 11.74 18.90
C ASN A 252 -16.59 11.88 18.82
N ASN A 253 -17.24 12.40 19.87
CA ASN A 253 -18.68 12.64 19.84
C ASN A 253 -19.13 13.70 18.80
N SER A 254 -18.23 14.57 18.32
CA SER A 254 -18.55 15.51 17.22
C SER A 254 -18.24 14.91 15.85
N LEU A 255 -17.12 14.19 15.70
CA LEU A 255 -16.74 13.54 14.43
C LEU A 255 -17.70 12.38 14.11
N ASN A 256 -18.02 11.54 15.09
CA ASN A 256 -19.01 10.46 14.92
C ASN A 256 -20.41 11.02 14.59
N ARG A 257 -20.78 12.19 15.14
CA ARG A 257 -22.05 12.86 14.79
C ARG A 257 -22.04 13.52 13.41
N GLU A 258 -20.93 14.12 12.97
CA GLU A 258 -20.81 14.62 11.59
C GLU A 258 -20.82 13.46 10.58
N ILE A 259 -20.24 12.32 10.96
CA ILE A 259 -20.26 11.07 10.19
C ILE A 259 -21.68 10.50 10.11
N GLU A 260 -22.38 10.27 11.21
CA GLU A 260 -23.78 9.80 11.22
C GLU A 260 -24.70 10.69 10.35
N ASN A 261 -24.52 12.01 10.43
CA ASN A 261 -25.30 12.97 9.63
C ASN A 261 -24.94 12.97 8.13
N ALA A 262 -23.69 12.65 7.76
CA ALA A 262 -23.29 12.51 6.36
C ALA A 262 -23.84 11.21 5.73
N PHE A 263 -23.91 10.12 6.53
CA PHE A 263 -24.46 8.83 6.12
C PHE A 263 -25.99 8.83 5.98
N ASP A 264 -26.72 9.46 6.91
CA ASP A 264 -28.20 9.54 6.85
C ASP A 264 -28.73 10.31 5.63
N SER A 265 -27.89 11.15 5.01
CA SER A 265 -28.25 11.90 3.80
C SER A 265 -28.25 11.06 2.50
N ARG A 266 -27.78 9.81 2.55
CA ARG A 266 -27.81 8.85 1.43
C ARG A 266 -28.77 7.68 1.72
N SER A 267 -30.01 7.99 2.01
CA SER A 267 -31.08 6.99 2.10
C SER A 267 -31.48 6.49 0.71
N ASN A 268 -31.14 5.23 0.39
CA ASN A 268 -32.01 4.23 -0.26
C ASN A 268 -31.31 2.95 -0.79
N GLU A 269 -30.04 2.70 -0.48
CA GLU A 269 -29.38 1.42 -0.84
C GLU A 269 -28.91 0.71 0.42
N GLU A 270 -28.99 -0.62 0.43
CA GLU A 270 -28.71 -1.52 1.55
C GLU A 270 -27.46 -1.11 2.32
N SER A 271 -27.65 -0.33 3.39
CA SER A 271 -26.60 0.03 4.33
C SER A 271 -26.25 -1.24 5.10
N TYR A 272 -25.16 -1.90 4.70
CA TYR A 272 -24.54 -2.90 5.56
C TYR A 272 -24.10 -2.19 6.84
N ASP A 273 -24.63 -2.61 8.00
CA ASP A 273 -24.17 -2.13 9.33
C ASP A 273 -22.71 -2.58 9.55
N ILE A 274 -21.76 -1.82 8.99
CA ILE A 274 -20.32 -2.09 9.10
C ILE A 274 -19.73 -1.17 10.16
N ASP A 275 -19.35 -1.76 11.28
CA ASP A 275 -18.64 -1.04 12.34
C ASP A 275 -17.20 -0.72 11.90
N ILE A 276 -16.89 0.58 11.67
CA ILE A 276 -15.51 1.06 11.50
C ILE A 276 -15.02 1.69 12.81
N LEU A 277 -14.04 1.05 13.44
CA LEU A 277 -13.38 1.59 14.63
C LEU A 277 -12.14 2.38 14.21
N VAL A 278 -12.17 3.71 14.38
CA VAL A 278 -11.05 4.60 14.01
C VAL A 278 -10.12 4.80 15.21
N ALA A 279 -8.84 4.46 15.04
CA ALA A 279 -7.79 4.71 16.04
C ALA A 279 -6.62 5.49 15.46
N THR A 280 -5.93 6.26 16.31
CA THR A 280 -4.69 6.98 15.96
C THR A 280 -3.53 6.46 16.82
N TYR A 281 -2.34 6.32 16.24
CA TYR A 281 -1.14 5.95 17.01
C TYR A 281 -0.50 7.15 17.70
N ASN A 282 -0.12 6.99 18.97
CA ASN A 282 0.81 7.88 19.65
C ASN A 282 2.24 7.32 19.53
N SER A 283 3.12 8.08 18.86
CA SER A 283 4.40 7.63 18.31
C SER A 283 5.55 7.70 19.31
N HIS A 284 5.94 6.56 19.90
CA HIS A 284 7.23 6.43 20.61
C HIS A 284 7.96 5.09 20.35
N LYS A 285 7.54 4.27 19.38
CA LYS A 285 8.20 2.99 19.05
C LYS A 285 8.34 2.82 17.53
N GLU A 286 9.53 2.45 17.07
CA GLU A 286 9.78 1.99 15.69
C GLU A 286 8.93 0.73 15.44
N THR A 287 7.90 0.83 14.61
CA THR A 287 7.01 -0.29 14.29
C THR A 287 7.26 -0.80 12.86
N MET A 288 6.74 -1.98 12.50
CA MET A 288 6.76 -2.39 11.08
C MET A 288 6.00 -1.42 10.17
N TRP A 289 5.11 -0.61 10.74
CA TRP A 289 4.26 0.34 10.05
C TRP A 289 4.84 1.76 10.03
N ASP A 290 5.99 1.96 10.67
CA ASP A 290 6.70 3.24 10.73
C ASP A 290 7.46 3.52 9.43
N LEU A 291 7.18 4.66 8.83
CA LEU A 291 7.76 5.08 7.56
C LEU A 291 8.86 6.12 7.70
N THR A 292 9.15 6.62 8.91
CA THR A 292 10.12 7.71 9.19
C THR A 292 11.49 7.54 8.52
N PHE A 293 12.00 6.31 8.40
CA PHE A 293 13.26 6.05 7.72
C PHE A 293 13.19 6.24 6.19
N TYR A 294 12.09 5.82 5.56
CA TYR A 294 11.86 5.94 4.12
C TYR A 294 11.51 7.38 3.68
N GLU A 295 11.13 8.22 4.64
CA GLU A 295 10.78 9.64 4.43
C GLU A 295 11.99 10.51 4.05
N SER A 296 13.22 9.97 4.12
CA SER A 296 14.44 10.63 3.61
C SER A 296 14.57 10.60 2.08
N ILE A 297 13.76 9.79 1.38
CA ILE A 297 13.80 9.70 -0.08
C ILE A 297 13.02 10.88 -0.68
N SER A 298 13.74 11.72 -1.44
CA SER A 298 13.13 12.87 -2.14
C SER A 298 12.08 12.39 -3.16
N PRO A 299 10.89 13.00 -3.22
CA PRO A 299 9.90 12.72 -4.28
C PRO A 299 10.47 12.87 -5.69
N LEU A 300 11.34 13.86 -5.88
CA LEU A 300 12.04 14.10 -7.15
C LEU A 300 12.97 12.94 -7.53
N PHE A 301 13.59 12.29 -6.54
CA PHE A 301 14.40 11.09 -6.77
C PHE A 301 13.51 9.93 -7.24
N LYS A 302 12.38 9.68 -6.55
CA LYS A 302 11.44 8.62 -6.93
C LYS A 302 10.85 8.84 -8.33
N ARG A 303 10.49 10.07 -8.69
CA ARG A 303 10.06 10.44 -10.05
C ARG A 303 11.10 10.06 -11.12
N ARG A 304 12.38 10.34 -10.84
CA ARG A 304 13.49 9.99 -11.77
C ARG A 304 13.69 8.49 -11.87
N GLU A 305 13.64 7.78 -10.75
CA GLU A 305 13.74 6.32 -10.72
C GLU A 305 12.67 5.69 -11.63
N ILE A 306 11.40 6.05 -11.44
CA ILE A 306 10.28 5.53 -12.25
C ILE A 306 10.47 5.87 -13.72
N LEU A 307 10.93 7.08 -14.03
CA LEU A 307 11.20 7.50 -15.40
C LEU A 307 12.34 6.68 -16.05
N GLU A 308 13.42 6.36 -15.33
CA GLU A 308 14.47 5.49 -15.88
C GLU A 308 13.95 4.06 -16.09
N LEU A 309 13.16 3.52 -15.15
CA LEU A 309 12.51 2.23 -15.31
C LEU A 309 11.62 2.18 -16.56
N ALA A 310 10.85 3.24 -16.82
CA ALA A 310 10.01 3.32 -18.00
C ALA A 310 10.83 3.39 -19.31
N LYS A 311 11.95 4.11 -19.32
CA LYS A 311 12.84 4.17 -20.50
C LYS A 311 13.45 2.82 -20.84
N ASP A 312 13.82 2.03 -19.84
CA ASP A 312 14.33 0.68 -20.05
C ASP A 312 13.30 -0.24 -20.72
N LYS A 313 12.00 0.07 -20.60
CA LYS A 313 10.92 -0.66 -21.27
C LYS A 313 10.57 -0.12 -22.67
N PHE A 314 10.93 1.13 -22.97
CA PHE A 314 10.71 1.76 -24.26
C PHE A 314 11.71 1.31 -25.34
N ILE A 315 12.85 0.72 -24.96
CA ILE A 315 13.83 0.20 -25.92
C ILE A 315 13.39 -1.19 -26.40
N LEU A 316 12.41 -1.23 -27.31
CA LEU A 316 12.15 -2.35 -28.23
C LEU A 316 11.69 -1.82 -29.59
#